data_AF-A0AAD1F7U8-F1
#
_entry.id   AF-A0AAD1F7U8-F1
#
_cell.length_a   1.000
_cell.length_b   1.000
_cell.length_c   1.000
_cell.angle_alpha   90.00
_cell.angle_beta   90.00
_cell.angle_gamma   90.00
#
_symmetry.space_group_name_H-M   'P 1'
#
loop_
_entity.id
_entity.type
_entity.pdbx_description
1 polymer ?
#
loop_
_entity_poly.entity_id
_entity_poly.type
_entity_poly.pdbx_seq_one_letter_code
_entity_poly.pdbx_strand_id
1 'polypeptide(L)'
;MRTETRTYEIYNLHELPREAQAKAHSHWAEHFDYSWADENEKTLQAFEQIFNIKVDRWSYDDYSYWYRFTSHYSEEEDNLKGVRLLKYLVNNYWNDLYIPKTIWGHNYKTKRKSRVFVTNDCVLTGYYMDYEIL
;
A
#
# COMPACT_ATOMS: atom_id res chain seq x y z
N MET A 1 -31.25 23.43 -11.64
CA MET A 1 -30.92 22.07 -11.16
C MET A 1 -32.23 21.45 -10.66
N ARG A 2 -32.70 20.37 -11.28
CA ARG A 2 -34.02 19.76 -10.97
C ARG A 2 -33.76 18.51 -10.12
N THR A 3 -34.35 18.43 -8.94
CA THR A 3 -34.20 17.28 -8.04
C THR A 3 -35.31 16.28 -8.35
N GLU A 4 -34.97 15.06 -8.74
CA GLU A 4 -35.92 13.94 -8.90
C GLU A 4 -35.86 13.02 -7.68
N THR A 5 -37.01 12.69 -7.11
CA THR A 5 -37.13 11.69 -6.05
C THR A 5 -37.52 10.36 -6.66
N ARG A 6 -36.72 9.32 -6.43
CA ARG A 6 -37.02 7.93 -6.85
C ARG A 6 -37.19 7.05 -5.62
N THR A 7 -38.18 6.18 -5.68
CA THR A 7 -38.45 5.19 -4.64
C THR A 7 -37.96 3.83 -5.13
N TYR A 8 -37.20 3.15 -4.28
CA TYR A 8 -36.65 1.82 -4.55
C TYR A 8 -37.14 0.85 -3.48
N GLU A 9 -37.53 -0.35 -3.90
CA GLU A 9 -37.78 -1.47 -2.99
C GLU A 9 -36.50 -2.29 -2.87
N ILE A 10 -36.03 -2.47 -1.64
CA ILE A 10 -34.79 -3.20 -1.33
C ILE A 10 -35.19 -4.54 -0.72
N TYR A 11 -34.68 -5.63 -1.29
CA TYR A 11 -34.93 -7.01 -0.86
C TYR A 11 -33.63 -7.65 -0.39
N ASN A 12 -33.69 -8.50 0.63
CA ASN A 12 -32.57 -9.37 0.98
C ASN A 12 -32.42 -10.48 -0.07
N LEU A 13 -31.20 -10.97 -0.26
CA LEU A 13 -30.90 -11.97 -1.31
C LEU A 13 -31.82 -13.21 -1.22
N HIS A 14 -32.08 -13.72 -0.01
CA HIS A 14 -32.91 -14.91 0.19
C HIS A 14 -34.40 -14.70 -0.12
N GLU A 15 -34.86 -13.45 -0.19
CA GLU A 15 -36.24 -13.09 -0.54
C GLU A 15 -36.45 -13.07 -2.07
N LEU A 16 -35.35 -13.07 -2.84
CA LEU A 16 -35.40 -13.07 -4.30
C LEU A 16 -35.69 -14.48 -4.86
N PRO A 17 -36.34 -14.60 -6.03
CA PRO A 17 -36.41 -15.86 -6.77
C PRO A 17 -35.01 -16.42 -7.07
N ARG A 18 -34.88 -17.75 -7.16
CA ARG A 18 -33.58 -18.42 -7.38
C ARG A 18 -32.82 -17.90 -8.60
N GLU A 19 -33.52 -17.58 -9.68
CA GLU A 19 -32.92 -17.01 -10.89
C GLU A 19 -32.32 -15.62 -10.63
N ALA A 20 -33.03 -14.78 -9.88
CA ALA A 20 -32.53 -13.46 -9.49
C ALA A 20 -31.36 -13.56 -8.50
N GLN A 21 -31.37 -14.56 -7.59
CA GLN A 21 -30.24 -14.85 -6.70
C GLN A 21 -28.99 -15.26 -7.50
N ALA A 22 -29.14 -16.18 -8.45
CA ALA A 22 -28.04 -16.62 -9.31
C ALA A 22 -27.48 -15.45 -10.13
N LYS A 23 -28.35 -14.63 -10.71
CA LYS A 23 -27.93 -13.43 -11.45
C LYS A 23 -27.19 -12.42 -10.58
N ALA A 24 -27.70 -12.15 -9.37
CA ALA A 24 -27.05 -11.25 -8.42
C ALA A 24 -25.69 -11.80 -7.97
N HIS A 25 -25.59 -13.10 -7.72
CA HIS A 25 -24.33 -13.76 -7.36
C HIS A 25 -23.31 -13.72 -8.49
N SER A 26 -23.68 -14.08 -9.73
CA SER A 26 -22.77 -14.00 -10.88
C SER A 26 -22.29 -12.58 -11.11
N HIS A 27 -23.20 -11.60 -11.04
CA HIS A 27 -22.83 -10.19 -11.16
C HIS A 27 -21.88 -9.76 -10.03
N TRP A 28 -22.13 -10.18 -8.80
CA TRP A 28 -21.21 -9.90 -7.69
C TRP A 28 -19.84 -10.54 -7.91
N ALA A 29 -19.78 -11.83 -8.28
CA ALA A 29 -18.53 -12.54 -8.51
C ALA A 29 -17.70 -11.96 -9.66
N GLU A 30 -18.34 -11.52 -10.74
CA GLU A 30 -17.66 -10.86 -11.88
C GLU A 30 -17.08 -9.49 -11.52
N HIS A 31 -17.63 -8.82 -10.50
CA HIS A 31 -17.22 -7.48 -10.08
C HIS A 31 -16.63 -7.47 -8.67
N PHE A 32 -16.36 -8.65 -8.10
CA PHE A 32 -15.79 -8.77 -6.77
C PHE A 32 -14.31 -8.42 -6.89
N ASP A 33 -13.98 -7.22 -6.42
CA ASP A 33 -12.60 -6.81 -6.27
C ASP A 33 -12.13 -7.08 -4.84
N TYR A 34 -10.87 -7.48 -4.70
CA TYR A 34 -10.28 -7.64 -3.39
C TYR A 34 -10.26 -6.28 -2.69
N SER A 35 -10.97 -6.16 -1.58
CA SER A 35 -11.30 -4.86 -0.99
C SER A 35 -10.11 -4.04 -0.51
N TRP A 36 -8.92 -4.64 -0.45
CA TRP A 36 -7.66 -3.97 -0.07
C TRP A 36 -6.67 -3.87 -1.24
N ALA A 37 -7.09 -4.18 -2.47
CA ALA A 37 -6.20 -4.18 -3.63
C ALA A 37 -5.58 -2.79 -3.86
N ASP A 38 -6.38 -1.74 -3.73
CA ASP A 38 -5.95 -0.35 -3.89
C ASP A 38 -4.95 0.08 -2.80
N GLU A 39 -5.20 -0.28 -1.54
CA GLU A 39 -4.29 -0.02 -0.42
C GLU A 39 -2.96 -0.76 -0.58
N ASN A 40 -3.01 -2.04 -0.95
CA ASN A 40 -1.79 -2.81 -1.19
C ASN A 40 -1.00 -2.27 -2.39
N GLU A 41 -1.69 -1.90 -3.47
CA GLU A 41 -1.07 -1.27 -4.64
C GLU A 41 -0.35 0.02 -4.24
N LYS A 42 -0.97 0.85 -3.40
CA LYS A 42 -0.33 2.07 -2.88
C LYS A 42 0.92 1.78 -2.07
N THR A 43 0.92 0.74 -1.22
CA THR A 43 2.13 0.31 -0.51
C THR A 43 3.24 -0.06 -1.49
N LEU A 44 2.92 -0.83 -2.54
CA LEU A 44 3.89 -1.22 -3.56
C LEU A 44 4.42 0.00 -4.34
N GLN A 45 3.54 0.92 -4.74
CA GLN A 45 3.93 2.16 -5.44
C GLN A 45 4.81 3.05 -4.56
N ALA A 46 4.54 3.15 -3.26
CA ALA A 46 5.39 3.89 -2.33
C ALA A 46 6.77 3.22 -2.17
N PHE A 47 6.83 1.89 -2.15
CA PHE A 47 8.08 1.14 -2.16
C PHE A 47 8.90 1.41 -3.42
N GLU A 48 8.29 1.38 -4.62
CA GLU A 48 8.94 1.73 -5.89
C GLU A 48 9.44 3.18 -5.97
N GLN A 49 8.79 4.10 -5.25
CA GLN A 49 9.20 5.51 -5.24
C GLN A 49 10.40 5.75 -4.33
N ILE A 50 10.45 5.06 -3.19
CA ILE A 50 11.52 5.19 -2.20
C ILE A 50 12.75 4.42 -2.65
N PHE A 51 12.56 3.17 -3.06
CA PHE A 51 13.63 2.31 -3.55
C PHE A 51 13.67 2.39 -5.07
N ASN A 52 14.86 2.47 -5.64
CA ASN A 52 15.06 2.66 -7.08
C ASN A 52 14.76 1.37 -7.87
N ILE A 53 13.53 0.88 -7.76
CA ILE A 53 13.01 -0.41 -8.23
C ILE A 53 11.68 -0.16 -8.92
N LYS A 54 11.43 -0.87 -10.02
CA LYS A 54 10.13 -0.92 -10.68
C LYS A 54 9.59 -2.34 -10.68
N VAL A 55 8.38 -2.53 -10.17
CA VAL A 55 7.64 -3.79 -10.17
C VAL A 55 6.65 -3.76 -11.34
N ASP A 56 6.75 -4.77 -12.18
CA ASP A 56 5.95 -4.93 -13.38
C ASP A 56 5.29 -6.30 -13.38
N ARG A 57 4.22 -6.45 -14.16
CA ARG A 57 3.61 -7.75 -14.46
C ARG A 57 3.24 -8.51 -13.18
N TRP A 58 2.49 -7.84 -12.30
CA TRP A 58 1.87 -8.42 -11.13
C TRP A 58 0.35 -8.16 -11.22
N SER A 59 -0.46 -9.05 -10.63
CA SER A 59 -1.92 -8.92 -10.56
C SER A 59 -2.45 -9.63 -9.32
N TYR A 60 -3.53 -9.09 -8.74
CA TYR A 60 -4.38 -9.82 -7.82
C TYR A 60 -5.33 -10.71 -8.64
N ASP A 61 -4.81 -11.75 -9.27
CA ASP A 61 -5.63 -12.75 -9.95
C ASP A 61 -5.35 -14.16 -9.41
N ASP A 62 -6.33 -15.06 -9.58
CA ASP A 62 -6.29 -16.40 -8.98
C ASP A 62 -5.39 -17.39 -9.76
N TYR A 63 -4.75 -16.97 -10.85
CA TYR A 63 -4.14 -17.88 -11.84
C TYR A 63 -2.65 -17.59 -12.13
N SER A 64 -2.25 -16.34 -12.10
CA SER A 64 -0.97 -15.81 -12.58
C SER A 64 -0.11 -15.38 -11.38
N TYR A 65 0.48 -16.35 -10.69
CA TYR A 65 1.38 -16.11 -9.54
C TYR A 65 2.79 -15.63 -9.93
N TRP A 66 2.93 -14.90 -11.03
CA TRP A 66 4.23 -14.42 -11.49
C TRP A 66 4.30 -12.91 -11.32
N TYR A 67 5.42 -12.46 -10.77
CA TYR A 67 5.76 -11.06 -10.63
C TYR A 67 7.14 -10.83 -11.25
N ARG A 68 7.40 -9.61 -11.70
CA ARG A 68 8.72 -9.20 -12.14
C ARG A 68 9.07 -7.88 -11.50
N PHE A 69 10.34 -7.68 -11.20
CA PHE A 69 10.83 -6.34 -10.87
C PHE A 69 12.14 -6.08 -11.61
N THR A 70 12.44 -4.80 -11.76
CA THR A 70 13.67 -4.28 -12.34
C THR A 70 14.30 -3.39 -11.29
N SER A 71 15.52 -3.76 -10.87
CA SER A 71 16.36 -2.88 -10.05
C SER A 71 17.11 -1.90 -10.94
N HIS A 72 17.24 -0.67 -10.48
CA HIS A 72 18.06 0.36 -11.10
C HIS A 72 19.32 0.67 -10.28
N TYR A 73 19.65 -0.17 -9.30
CA TYR A 73 20.92 -0.13 -8.58
C TYR A 73 22.03 -0.80 -9.40
N SER A 74 23.28 -0.53 -9.03
CA SER A 74 24.42 -1.28 -9.58
C SER A 74 24.41 -2.73 -9.09
N GLU A 75 25.10 -3.63 -9.81
CA GLU A 75 25.24 -5.03 -9.40
C GLU A 75 25.86 -5.17 -8.00
N GLU A 76 26.78 -4.28 -7.63
CA GLU A 76 27.38 -4.27 -6.30
C GLU A 76 26.38 -3.92 -5.20
N GLU A 77 25.49 -2.96 -5.47
CA GLU A 77 24.43 -2.52 -4.56
C GLU A 77 23.35 -3.58 -4.39
N ASP A 78 22.89 -4.19 -5.49
CA ASP A 78 21.90 -5.28 -5.46
C ASP A 78 22.40 -6.51 -4.69
N ASN A 79 23.71 -6.72 -4.67
CA ASN A 79 24.33 -7.83 -3.97
C ASN A 79 24.74 -7.49 -2.50
N LEU A 80 24.39 -6.31 -1.99
CA LEU A 80 24.64 -5.98 -0.58
C LEU A 80 23.83 -6.89 0.34
N LYS A 81 24.49 -7.39 1.39
CA LYS A 81 23.88 -8.27 2.39
C LYS A 81 24.35 -7.92 3.80
N GLY A 82 23.56 -8.32 4.80
CA GLY A 82 23.89 -8.16 6.22
C GLY A 82 24.23 -6.72 6.59
N VAL A 83 25.34 -6.53 7.32
CA VAL A 83 25.78 -5.22 7.82
C VAL A 83 26.03 -4.20 6.71
N ARG A 84 26.49 -4.63 5.53
CA ARG A 84 26.73 -3.71 4.40
C ARG A 84 25.41 -3.16 3.84
N LEU A 85 24.41 -4.03 3.70
CA LEU A 85 23.06 -3.61 3.29
C LEU A 85 22.44 -2.68 4.34
N LEU A 86 22.49 -3.06 5.62
CA LEU A 86 21.98 -2.22 6.71
C LEU A 86 22.61 -0.83 6.68
N LYS A 87 23.94 -0.74 6.52
CA LYS A 87 24.65 0.53 6.43
C LYS A 87 24.19 1.36 5.22
N TYR A 88 23.98 0.72 4.07
CA TYR A 88 23.47 1.37 2.88
C TYR A 88 22.06 1.94 3.11
N LEU A 89 21.16 1.13 3.68
CA LEU A 89 19.79 1.56 3.99
C LEU A 89 19.76 2.73 4.98
N VAL A 90 20.54 2.65 6.07
CA VAL A 90 20.64 3.74 7.06
C VAL A 90 21.23 5.01 6.46
N ASN A 91 22.19 4.91 5.54
CA ASN A 91 22.81 6.10 4.97
C ASN A 91 21.93 6.79 3.93
N ASN A 92 21.13 6.04 3.17
CA ASN A 92 20.39 6.57 2.03
C ASN A 92 18.89 6.75 2.31
N TYR A 93 18.28 5.89 3.15
CA TYR A 93 16.83 5.80 3.32
C TYR A 93 16.35 5.99 4.77
N TRP A 94 17.21 6.50 5.66
CA TRP A 94 16.84 6.65 7.08
C TRP A 94 15.55 7.43 7.31
N ASN A 95 15.38 8.57 6.63
CA ASN A 95 14.20 9.42 6.87
C ASN A 95 12.92 8.84 6.25
N ASP A 96 13.06 7.95 5.27
CA ASP A 96 11.95 7.26 4.61
C ASP A 96 11.51 6.04 5.43
N LEU A 97 12.48 5.32 6.02
CA LEU A 97 12.24 4.14 6.84
C LEU A 97 11.95 4.45 8.32
N TYR A 98 12.38 5.61 8.81
CA TYR A 98 12.29 6.00 10.21
C TYR A 98 11.81 7.44 10.33
N ILE A 99 10.51 7.62 10.55
CA ILE A 99 9.89 8.93 10.67
C ILE A 99 10.29 9.56 12.01
N PRO A 100 10.98 10.72 12.01
CA PRO A 100 11.45 11.33 13.24
C PRO A 100 10.34 12.12 13.94
N LYS A 101 10.28 12.00 15.28
CA LYS A 101 9.41 12.84 16.10
C LYS A 101 9.77 14.31 15.90
N THR A 102 8.77 15.14 15.59
CA THR A 102 8.95 16.59 15.55
C THR A 102 8.93 17.15 16.97
N ILE A 103 10.01 17.84 17.34
CA ILE A 103 10.15 18.51 18.63
C ILE A 103 10.07 20.02 18.40
N TRP A 104 9.15 20.66 19.11
CA TRP A 104 8.96 22.10 19.07
C TRP A 104 9.75 22.77 20.20
N GLY A 105 10.33 23.92 19.92
CA GLY A 105 10.88 24.80 20.95
C GLY A 105 9.78 25.32 21.88
N HIS A 106 10.15 25.76 23.08
CA HIS A 106 9.21 26.21 24.12
C HIS A 106 8.18 27.25 23.63
N ASN A 107 8.59 28.12 22.70
CA ASN A 107 7.74 29.18 22.14
C ASN A 107 7.06 28.79 20.81
N TYR A 108 7.13 27.52 20.39
CA TYR A 108 6.59 26.99 19.12
C TYR A 108 7.06 27.68 17.83
N LYS A 109 8.06 28.56 17.90
CA LYS A 109 8.63 29.27 16.74
C LYS A 109 9.71 28.46 16.00
N THR A 110 10.30 27.47 16.66
CA THR A 110 11.34 26.62 16.08
C THR A 110 10.90 25.16 16.17
N LYS A 111 11.24 24.39 15.13
CA LYS A 111 11.02 22.94 15.09
C LYS A 111 12.32 22.25 14.72
N ARG A 112 12.52 21.05 15.29
CA ARG A 112 13.58 20.12 14.86
C ARG A 112 13.02 18.71 14.78
N LYS A 113 13.59 17.92 13.88
CA LYS A 113 13.34 16.48 13.79
C LYS A 113 14.29 15.75 14.75
N SER A 114 13.76 14.84 15.56
CA SER A 114 14.57 14.00 16.44
C SER A 114 15.45 13.05 15.64
N ARG A 115 16.66 12.76 16.13
CA ARG A 115 17.55 11.75 15.53
C ARG A 115 17.56 10.42 16.32
N VAL A 116 16.87 10.39 17.46
CA VAL A 116 16.84 9.25 18.40
C VAL A 116 15.42 8.72 18.56
N PHE A 117 14.45 9.63 18.69
CA PHE A 117 13.03 9.28 18.78
C PHE A 117 12.45 9.22 17.38
N VAL A 118 12.44 8.02 16.81
CA VAL A 118 11.89 7.71 15.49
C VAL A 118 10.84 6.60 15.59
N THR A 119 9.97 6.50 14.59
CA THR A 119 9.04 5.39 14.42
C THR A 119 9.25 4.74 13.06
N ASN A 120 9.10 3.42 12.99
CA ASN A 120 9.08 2.62 11.76
C ASN A 120 7.70 1.96 11.52
N ASP A 121 6.66 2.47 12.17
CA ASP A 121 5.30 1.99 12.04
C ASP A 121 4.66 2.51 10.74
N CYS A 122 4.30 1.59 9.83
CA CYS A 122 3.61 1.82 8.56
C CYS A 122 4.12 3.07 7.82
N VAL A 123 5.43 3.10 7.54
CA VAL A 123 6.12 4.32 7.09
C VAL A 123 5.91 4.69 5.62
N LEU A 124 5.39 3.76 4.80
CA LEU A 124 5.19 4.00 3.38
C LEU A 124 3.85 4.71 3.14
N THR A 125 2.78 4.16 3.72
CA THR A 125 1.40 4.59 3.47
C THR A 125 0.56 4.74 4.74
N GLY A 126 1.01 4.23 5.88
CA GLY A 126 0.22 4.16 7.11
C GLY A 126 -0.68 2.93 7.19
N TYR A 127 -0.49 1.96 6.29
CA TYR A 127 -1.25 0.72 6.20
C TYR A 127 -0.39 -0.51 6.52
N TYR A 128 -1.00 -1.56 7.09
CA TYR A 128 -0.26 -2.69 7.67
C TYR A 128 0.58 -3.46 6.66
N MET A 129 0.24 -3.42 5.37
CA MET A 129 1.04 -4.09 4.32
C MET A 129 2.43 -3.50 4.18
N ASP A 130 2.68 -2.30 4.69
CA ASP A 130 4.03 -1.73 4.77
C ASP A 130 4.99 -2.66 5.56
N TYR A 131 4.48 -3.43 6.54
CA TYR A 131 5.28 -4.38 7.30
C TYR A 131 5.61 -5.68 6.57
N GLU A 132 4.83 -6.04 5.55
CA GLU A 132 5.06 -7.27 4.79
C GLU A 132 6.13 -7.06 3.72
N ILE A 133 6.33 -5.81 3.28
CA ILE A 133 7.31 -5.46 2.23
C ILE A 133 8.64 -4.88 2.76
N LEU A 134 8.67 -4.44 4.03
CA LEU A 134 9.86 -3.87 4.69
C LEU A 134 10.50 -4.84 5.70
#